data_AF-A0A955VWT5-F1
#
_entry.id   AF-A0A955VWT5-F1
#
_cell.length_a   1.000
_cell.length_b   1.000
_cell.length_c   1.000
_cell.angle_alpha   90.00
_cell.angle_beta   90.00
_cell.angle_gamma   90.00
#
_symmetry.space_group_name_H-M   'P 1'
#
loop_
_entity.id
_entity.type
_entity.pdbx_description
1 polymer ?
#
loop_
_entity_poly.entity_id
_entity_poly.type
_entity_poly.pdbx_seq_one_letter_code
_entity_poly.pdbx_strand_id
1 'polypeptide(L)'
;MSVKERIRVLARDLTSLEINTIRRGSITGESMPDPRHALFDIAAEYNGELNRLLQGDRRQVEAAEASLRCAFGSATYNPGDTGVIRVEVRGPDGAPLPGATVEACVCGAPVFMPTAARGGARVARFAGPMAPPTTLTCDGEGRVNVPFTFGEDEQPGVSVRLTCMDAATQMQVPLRKVRGSLHAFHYLNSRANDAGETAQPWLVRRIELNSIRLATVLETLAPPKDDHGCDRNDYTRRHLNGSAEKDGDQVREKPPELPLSTTDRVTLRKIWELGCEEILMQTVVQLDGDVVTRLTDDGAKEEASVLHRLHSEGVRVATQSWRHLVDSLGSFARSLF
;
A
#
# COMPACT_ATOMS: atom_id res chain seq x y z
N MET A 1 21.77 -18.81 12.50
CA MET A 1 22.08 -18.88 11.05
C MET A 1 23.54 -19.22 10.86
N SER A 2 23.88 -20.27 10.11
CA SER A 2 25.27 -20.71 9.88
C SER A 2 26.04 -19.75 8.96
N VAL A 3 27.37 -19.69 9.08
CA VAL A 3 28.27 -18.93 8.19
C VAL A 3 28.05 -19.29 6.72
N LYS A 4 27.84 -20.58 6.43
CA LYS A 4 27.56 -21.08 5.07
C LYS A 4 26.28 -20.49 4.48
N GLU A 5 25.24 -20.32 5.30
CA GLU A 5 23.97 -19.71 4.89
C GLU A 5 24.16 -18.23 4.56
N ARG A 6 24.93 -17.52 5.40
CA ARG A 6 25.25 -16.09 5.19
C ARG A 6 26.02 -15.88 3.89
N ILE A 7 27.00 -16.74 3.60
CA ILE A 7 27.77 -16.69 2.34
C ILE A 7 26.86 -16.97 1.13
N ARG A 8 25.94 -17.94 1.23
CA ARG A 8 25.00 -18.25 0.15
C ARG A 8 24.04 -17.08 -0.13
N VAL A 9 23.50 -16.44 0.91
CA VAL A 9 22.66 -15.24 0.76
C VAL A 9 23.46 -14.10 0.16
N LEU A 10 24.67 -13.84 0.64
CA LEU A 10 25.55 -12.82 0.10
C LEU A 10 25.87 -13.08 -1.38
N ALA A 11 26.21 -14.31 -1.75
CA ALA A 11 26.48 -14.70 -3.13
C ALA A 11 25.26 -14.50 -4.02
N ARG A 12 24.04 -14.77 -3.52
CA ARG A 12 22.78 -14.52 -4.22
C ARG A 12 22.52 -13.02 -4.42
N ASP A 13 22.74 -12.20 -3.39
CA ASP A 13 22.50 -10.76 -3.48
C ASP A 13 23.57 -10.06 -4.34
N LEU A 14 24.77 -10.63 -4.43
CA LEU A 14 25.81 -10.21 -5.37
C LEU A 14 25.49 -10.57 -6.82
N THR A 15 24.44 -11.35 -7.12
CA THR A 15 24.19 -11.77 -8.51
C THR A 15 23.58 -10.71 -9.40
N SER A 16 23.07 -9.62 -8.83
CA SER A 16 22.49 -8.52 -9.58
C SER A 16 22.73 -7.19 -8.87
N LEU A 17 23.22 -6.22 -9.62
CA LEU A 17 23.30 -4.82 -9.19
C LEU A 17 22.16 -4.04 -9.85
N GLU A 18 21.39 -3.32 -9.05
CA GLU A 18 20.25 -2.52 -9.52
C GLU A 18 20.50 -1.06 -9.15
N ILE A 19 20.53 -0.18 -10.15
CA ILE A 19 20.72 1.26 -9.99
C ILE A 19 19.48 1.97 -10.50
N ASN A 20 18.83 2.73 -9.62
CA ASN A 20 17.61 3.48 -9.94
C ASN A 20 17.88 4.99 -9.86
N THR A 21 17.41 5.74 -10.84
CA THR A 21 17.26 7.19 -10.75
C THR A 21 15.79 7.50 -10.51
N ILE A 22 15.52 8.03 -9.32
CA ILE A 22 14.16 8.24 -8.81
C ILE A 22 13.87 9.74 -8.81
N ARG A 23 12.73 10.12 -9.36
CA ARG A 23 12.17 11.47 -9.22
C ARG A 23 11.32 11.50 -7.97
N ARG A 24 11.72 12.33 -7.02
CA ARG A 24 11.03 12.51 -5.74
C ARG A 24 10.74 13.98 -5.48
N GLY A 25 9.51 14.30 -5.08
CA GLY A 25 9.07 15.68 -4.82
C GLY A 25 9.72 16.31 -3.58
N SER A 26 10.13 15.49 -2.61
CA SER A 26 10.80 15.92 -1.38
C SER A 26 11.86 14.90 -0.95
N ILE A 27 13.12 15.31 -0.85
CA ILE A 27 14.20 14.43 -0.41
C ILE A 27 14.32 14.53 1.11
N THR A 28 14.08 13.41 1.81
CA THR A 28 14.48 13.25 3.22
C THR A 28 15.76 12.41 3.25
N GLY A 29 16.77 12.87 4.00
CA GLY A 29 18.03 12.13 4.19
C GLY A 29 17.93 11.05 5.27
N GLU A 30 16.72 10.58 5.56
CA GLU A 30 16.48 9.68 6.67
C GLU A 30 16.80 8.23 6.29
N SER A 31 17.43 7.52 7.21
CA SER A 31 17.55 6.07 7.08
C SER A 31 16.22 5.40 7.41
N MET A 32 15.94 4.25 6.82
CA MET A 32 14.73 3.48 7.12
C MET A 32 14.62 3.27 8.65
N PRO A 33 13.46 3.58 9.26
CA PRO A 33 13.24 3.40 10.69
C PRO A 33 13.15 1.91 11.06
N ASP A 34 12.75 1.62 12.31
CA ASP A 34 12.41 0.25 12.71
C ASP A 34 11.45 -0.39 11.68
N PRO A 35 11.63 -1.67 11.31
CA PRO A 35 10.81 -2.33 10.30
C PRO A 35 9.30 -2.19 10.51
N ARG A 36 8.82 -2.14 11.76
CA ARG A 36 7.40 -1.98 12.06
C ARG A 36 6.91 -0.57 11.70
N HIS A 37 7.69 0.45 12.00
CA HIS A 37 7.39 1.83 11.60
C HIS A 37 7.43 1.96 10.08
N ALA A 38 8.44 1.37 9.43
CA ALA A 38 8.57 1.38 7.98
C ALA A 38 7.34 0.73 7.30
N LEU A 39 6.87 -0.43 7.78
CA LEU A 39 5.67 -1.08 7.27
C LEU A 39 4.42 -0.21 7.39
N PHE A 40 4.25 0.47 8.55
CA PHE A 40 3.14 1.39 8.76
C PHE A 40 3.19 2.58 7.80
N ASP A 41 4.38 3.18 7.65
CA ASP A 41 4.59 4.32 6.76
C ASP A 41 4.32 3.95 5.30
N ILE A 42 4.83 2.80 4.83
CA ILE A 42 4.57 2.27 3.49
C ILE A 42 3.06 2.06 3.26
N ALA A 43 2.38 1.41 4.20
CA ALA A 43 0.96 1.14 4.05
C ALA A 43 0.12 2.43 3.99
N ALA A 44 0.47 3.42 4.82
CA ALA A 44 -0.16 4.72 4.83
C ALA A 44 0.07 5.49 3.51
N GLU A 45 1.32 5.51 3.03
CA GLU A 45 1.71 6.15 1.77
C GLU A 45 0.98 5.51 0.58
N TYR A 46 1.01 4.18 0.47
CA TYR A 46 0.31 3.44 -0.58
C TYR A 46 -1.20 3.68 -0.56
N ASN A 47 -1.81 3.70 0.62
CA ASN A 47 -3.24 4.00 0.73
C ASN A 47 -3.55 5.42 0.26
N GLY A 48 -2.75 6.41 0.68
CA GLY A 48 -2.89 7.79 0.26
C GLY A 48 -2.79 7.93 -1.25
N GLU A 49 -1.82 7.26 -1.86
CA GLU A 49 -1.59 7.33 -3.29
C GLU A 49 -2.64 6.59 -4.11
N LEU A 50 -3.10 5.41 -3.66
CA LEU A 50 -4.28 4.76 -4.25
C LEU A 50 -5.52 5.63 -4.12
N ASN A 51 -5.73 6.35 -3.02
CA ASN A 51 -6.85 7.30 -2.93
C ASN A 51 -6.71 8.42 -3.95
N ARG A 52 -5.50 8.96 -4.15
CA ARG A 52 -5.25 9.99 -5.16
C ARG A 52 -5.54 9.49 -6.57
N LEU A 53 -5.00 8.31 -6.92
CA LEU A 53 -5.11 7.73 -8.27
C LEU A 53 -6.53 7.26 -8.60
N LEU A 54 -7.21 6.63 -7.63
CA LEU A 54 -8.54 6.06 -7.81
C LEU A 54 -9.66 7.07 -7.56
N GLN A 55 -9.31 8.33 -7.30
CA GLN A 55 -10.25 9.35 -6.83
C GLN A 55 -11.05 8.81 -5.63
N GLY A 56 -10.38 8.12 -4.69
CA GLY A 56 -11.02 7.37 -3.60
C GLY A 56 -11.98 8.21 -2.74
N ASP A 57 -11.71 9.52 -2.64
CA ASP A 57 -12.56 10.47 -1.92
C ASP A 57 -13.72 11.02 -2.74
N ARG A 58 -13.73 10.82 -4.06
CA ARG A 58 -14.71 11.33 -5.01
C ARG A 58 -14.91 10.35 -6.18
N ARG A 59 -16.03 9.65 -6.23
CA ARG A 59 -16.40 8.82 -7.39
C ARG A 59 -17.47 9.50 -8.21
N GLN A 60 -17.30 9.48 -9.53
CA GLN A 60 -18.33 9.82 -10.49
C GLN A 60 -18.65 8.57 -11.31
N VAL A 61 -19.92 8.19 -11.35
CA VAL A 61 -20.42 7.10 -12.19
C VAL A 61 -21.52 7.66 -13.06
N GLU A 62 -21.39 7.45 -14.37
CA GLU A 62 -22.39 7.83 -15.36
C GLU A 62 -23.17 6.57 -15.76
N ALA A 63 -24.50 6.68 -15.78
CA ALA A 63 -25.41 5.65 -16.30
C ALA A 63 -26.41 6.30 -17.28
N ALA A 64 -27.34 5.52 -17.83
CA ALA A 64 -28.26 6.01 -18.85
C ALA A 64 -29.30 6.98 -18.28
N GLU A 65 -29.77 6.76 -17.05
CA GLU A 65 -30.84 7.57 -16.45
C GLU A 65 -30.32 8.57 -15.40
N ALA A 66 -29.18 8.30 -14.80
CA ALA A 66 -28.57 9.18 -13.81
C ALA A 66 -27.05 9.08 -13.74
N SER A 67 -26.43 10.11 -13.18
CA SER A 67 -25.05 10.10 -12.72
C SER A 67 -24.99 10.27 -11.20
N LEU A 68 -24.06 9.54 -10.59
CA LEU A 68 -23.78 9.59 -9.17
C LEU A 68 -22.43 10.25 -8.95
N ARG A 69 -22.41 11.32 -8.16
CA ARG A 69 -21.19 11.94 -7.63
C ARG A 69 -21.14 11.73 -6.14
N CYS A 70 -20.24 10.87 -5.70
CA CYS A 70 -20.14 10.45 -4.32
C CYS A 70 -18.84 10.95 -3.70
N ALA A 71 -18.87 11.55 -2.52
CA ALA A 71 -17.69 12.04 -1.84
C ALA A 71 -17.75 11.80 -0.33
N PHE A 72 -16.62 11.49 0.32
CA PHE A 72 -16.59 11.43 1.77
C PHE A 72 -16.74 12.83 2.38
N GLY A 73 -17.56 12.94 3.44
CA GLY A 73 -17.80 14.19 4.17
C GLY A 73 -16.59 14.67 4.96
N SER A 74 -15.68 13.76 5.32
CA SER A 74 -14.40 14.03 5.96
C SER A 74 -13.28 13.22 5.29
N ALA A 75 -12.07 13.78 5.25
CA ALA A 75 -10.87 13.06 4.83
C ALA A 75 -10.37 12.05 5.88
N THR A 76 -10.93 12.10 7.10
CA THR A 76 -10.45 11.36 8.27
C THR A 76 -11.59 10.92 9.17
N TYR A 77 -11.51 9.69 9.67
CA TYR A 77 -12.46 9.16 10.65
C TYR A 77 -11.69 8.31 11.68
N ASN A 78 -12.11 8.39 12.95
CA ASN A 78 -11.66 7.53 14.04
C ASN A 78 -12.62 6.34 14.23
N PRO A 79 -12.16 5.24 14.84
CA PRO A 79 -13.05 4.18 15.31
C PRO A 79 -14.16 4.75 16.21
N GLY A 80 -15.41 4.31 16.01
CA GLY A 80 -16.59 4.82 16.69
C GLY A 80 -17.16 6.13 16.11
N ASP A 81 -16.46 6.83 15.21
CA ASP A 81 -17.03 8.01 14.55
C ASP A 81 -18.23 7.61 13.67
N THR A 82 -19.13 8.56 13.46
CA THR A 82 -20.12 8.47 12.38
C THR A 82 -19.59 9.21 11.16
N GLY A 83 -19.36 8.48 10.08
CA GLY A 83 -18.99 9.04 8.79
C GLY A 83 -20.20 9.37 7.93
N VAL A 84 -19.98 10.20 6.91
CA VAL A 84 -21.01 10.56 5.92
C VAL A 84 -20.42 10.45 4.53
N ILE A 85 -21.14 9.81 3.61
CA ILE A 85 -20.90 9.96 2.17
C ILE A 85 -21.94 10.94 1.64
N ARG A 86 -21.47 12.03 1.04
CA ARG A 86 -22.29 12.97 0.28
C ARG A 86 -22.49 12.40 -1.11
N VAL A 87 -23.74 12.14 -1.48
CA VAL A 87 -24.10 11.66 -2.82
C VAL A 87 -24.90 12.78 -3.49
N GLU A 88 -24.47 13.17 -4.69
CA GLU A 88 -25.20 14.07 -5.58
C GLU A 88 -25.67 13.24 -6.78
N VAL A 89 -26.99 13.26 -7.02
CA VAL A 89 -27.66 12.56 -8.12
C VAL A 89 -28.05 13.58 -9.18
N ARG A 90 -27.59 13.36 -10.41
CA ARG A 90 -27.89 14.24 -11.55
C ARG A 90 -28.50 13.44 -12.69
N GLY A 91 -29.37 14.06 -13.46
CA GLY A 91 -29.95 13.47 -14.67
C GLY A 91 -28.96 13.45 -15.82
N PRO A 92 -29.37 12.91 -16.99
CA PRO A 92 -28.50 12.79 -18.17
C PRO A 92 -28.07 14.15 -18.75
N ASP A 93 -28.83 15.21 -18.48
CA ASP A 93 -28.53 16.60 -18.83
C ASP A 93 -27.60 17.30 -17.81
N GLY A 94 -27.21 16.58 -16.74
CA GLY A 94 -26.44 17.09 -15.64
C GLY A 94 -27.24 17.91 -14.62
N ALA A 95 -28.56 18.07 -14.78
CA ALA A 95 -29.39 18.76 -13.81
C ALA A 95 -29.57 17.93 -12.52
N PRO A 96 -29.68 18.55 -11.34
CA PRO A 96 -29.98 17.81 -10.11
C PRO A 96 -31.31 17.06 -10.19
N LEU A 97 -31.38 15.87 -9.60
CA LEU A 97 -32.61 15.07 -9.53
C LEU A 97 -33.21 15.09 -8.10
N PRO A 98 -34.03 16.09 -7.75
CA PRO A 98 -34.68 16.13 -6.45
C PRO A 98 -35.66 14.97 -6.29
N GLY A 99 -35.74 14.41 -5.08
CA GLY A 99 -36.61 13.27 -4.78
C GLY A 99 -36.11 11.91 -5.30
N ALA A 100 -34.99 11.86 -6.02
CA ALA A 100 -34.34 10.60 -6.38
C ALA A 100 -33.99 9.79 -5.11
N THR A 101 -34.18 8.47 -5.15
CA THR A 101 -33.88 7.59 -4.03
C THR A 101 -32.53 6.92 -4.23
N VAL A 102 -31.65 7.08 -3.24
CA VAL A 102 -30.38 6.37 -3.16
C VAL A 102 -30.55 5.23 -2.16
N GLU A 103 -30.35 4.01 -2.62
CA GLU A 103 -30.20 2.85 -1.74
C GLU A 103 -28.73 2.73 -1.34
N ALA A 104 -28.50 2.77 -0.03
CA ALA A 104 -27.19 2.63 0.55
C ALA A 104 -27.10 1.32 1.33
N CYS A 105 -26.12 0.50 0.97
CA CYS A 105 -25.82 -0.72 1.70
C CYS A 105 -24.43 -0.62 2.29
N VAL A 106 -24.38 -0.54 3.63
CA VAL A 106 -23.15 -0.48 4.40
C VAL A 106 -22.77 -1.90 4.79
N CYS A 107 -21.58 -2.33 4.38
CA CYS A 107 -20.98 -3.57 4.84
C CYS A 107 -19.65 -3.27 5.53
N GLY A 108 -19.32 -4.07 6.54
CA GLY A 108 -17.94 -4.15 7.01
C GLY A 108 -17.05 -4.43 5.81
N ALA A 109 -15.88 -3.78 5.74
CA ALA A 109 -15.03 -4.02 4.59
C ALA A 109 -14.64 -5.50 4.51
N PRO A 110 -14.33 -5.96 3.30
CA PRO A 110 -14.03 -7.35 3.07
C PRO A 110 -12.98 -7.87 4.05
N VAL A 111 -13.30 -8.97 4.72
CA VAL A 111 -12.31 -9.73 5.47
C VAL A 111 -11.49 -10.50 4.46
N PHE A 112 -10.19 -10.34 4.57
CA PHE A 112 -9.20 -10.91 3.67
C PHE A 112 -8.53 -12.08 4.37
N MET A 113 -8.77 -13.30 3.88
CA MET A 113 -8.06 -14.49 4.37
C MET A 113 -7.01 -14.95 3.36
N PRO A 114 -5.76 -15.18 3.79
CA PRO A 114 -4.77 -15.86 2.97
C PRO A 114 -5.28 -17.25 2.59
N THR A 115 -5.18 -17.63 1.32
CA THR A 115 -5.43 -19.01 0.90
C THR A 115 -4.12 -19.74 0.64
N ALA A 116 -4.04 -21.02 1.04
CA ALA A 116 -2.84 -21.84 0.90
C ALA A 116 -2.56 -22.32 -0.55
N ALA A 117 -3.27 -21.80 -1.54
CA ALA A 117 -3.08 -22.19 -2.94
C ALA A 117 -1.72 -21.69 -3.45
N ARG A 118 -0.76 -22.61 -3.59
CA ARG A 118 0.58 -22.32 -4.14
C ARG A 118 0.47 -21.66 -5.52
N GLY A 119 1.15 -20.53 -5.71
CA GLY A 119 1.37 -19.90 -7.01
C GLY A 119 0.69 -18.55 -7.22
N GLY A 120 -0.20 -18.16 -6.32
CA GLY A 120 -0.68 -16.79 -6.20
C GLY A 120 -1.35 -16.67 -4.84
N ALA A 121 -0.87 -15.78 -3.98
CA ALA A 121 -1.57 -15.45 -2.75
C ALA A 121 -2.96 -14.92 -3.15
N ARG A 122 -3.95 -15.81 -3.22
CA ARG A 122 -5.34 -15.42 -3.43
C ARG A 122 -5.87 -15.06 -2.07
N VAL A 123 -6.37 -13.85 -1.98
CA VAL A 123 -7.03 -13.37 -0.78
C VAL A 123 -8.50 -13.74 -0.92
N ALA A 124 -8.99 -14.65 -0.08
CA ALA A 124 -10.41 -14.94 -0.02
C ALA A 124 -11.11 -13.72 0.58
N ARG A 125 -12.08 -13.19 -0.16
CA ARG A 125 -12.88 -12.02 0.20
C ARG A 125 -14.17 -12.50 0.84
N PHE A 126 -14.32 -12.28 2.13
CA PHE A 126 -15.60 -12.45 2.81
C PHE A 126 -16.24 -11.08 2.95
N ALA A 127 -17.42 -10.90 2.36
CA ALA A 127 -18.23 -9.74 2.71
C ALA A 127 -18.61 -9.88 4.19
N GLY A 128 -18.36 -8.85 4.99
CA GLY A 128 -18.96 -8.78 6.32
C GLY A 128 -20.49 -8.87 6.23
N PRO A 129 -21.18 -9.17 7.34
CA PRO A 129 -22.63 -9.18 7.36
C PRO A 129 -23.14 -7.87 6.77
N MET A 130 -23.98 -8.00 5.76
CA MET A 130 -24.48 -6.87 5.00
C MET A 130 -25.62 -6.25 5.80
N ALA A 131 -25.47 -4.99 6.22
CA ALA A 131 -26.58 -4.28 6.82
C ALA A 131 -27.73 -4.19 5.79
N PRO A 132 -29.00 -4.26 6.22
CA PRO A 132 -30.11 -4.07 5.31
C PRO A 132 -29.94 -2.73 4.58
N PRO A 133 -30.23 -2.68 3.26
CA PRO A 133 -30.11 -1.45 2.50
C PRO A 133 -31.01 -0.38 3.12
N THR A 134 -30.47 0.82 3.28
CA THR A 134 -31.20 2.00 3.74
C THR A 134 -31.51 2.86 2.52
N THR A 135 -32.80 3.11 2.29
CA THR A 135 -33.26 4.01 1.21
C THR A 135 -33.31 5.43 1.74
N LEU A 136 -32.62 6.34 1.06
CA LEU A 136 -32.55 7.76 1.40
C LEU A 136 -33.01 8.59 0.20
N THR A 137 -33.73 9.68 0.45
CA THR A 137 -34.27 10.55 -0.60
C THR A 137 -33.42 11.80 -0.74
N CYS A 138 -33.13 12.18 -1.99
CA CYS A 138 -32.39 13.39 -2.31
C CYS A 138 -33.20 14.66 -2.03
N ASP A 139 -32.51 15.69 -1.55
CA ASP A 139 -33.07 17.02 -1.30
C ASP A 139 -33.35 17.81 -2.60
N GLY A 140 -33.75 19.07 -2.47
CA GLY A 140 -34.06 19.96 -3.61
C GLY A 140 -32.88 20.22 -4.55
N GLU A 141 -31.65 19.94 -4.12
CA GLU A 141 -30.43 20.07 -4.91
C GLU A 141 -29.92 18.70 -5.42
N GLY A 142 -30.74 17.64 -5.33
CA GLY A 142 -30.35 16.30 -5.74
C GLY A 142 -29.27 15.68 -4.84
N ARG A 143 -29.16 16.13 -3.58
CA ARG A 143 -28.11 15.68 -2.65
C ARG A 143 -28.69 14.83 -1.53
N VAL A 144 -27.90 13.86 -1.07
CA VAL A 144 -28.23 13.05 0.10
C VAL A 144 -26.98 12.70 0.90
N ASN A 145 -27.10 12.71 2.22
CA ASN A 145 -26.06 12.30 3.13
C ASN A 145 -26.33 10.86 3.56
N VAL A 146 -25.41 9.96 3.23
CA VAL A 146 -25.47 8.55 3.60
C VAL A 146 -24.62 8.35 4.86
N PRO A 147 -25.23 8.24 6.05
CA PRO A 147 -24.48 8.00 7.27
C PRO A 147 -23.95 6.56 7.28
N PHE A 148 -22.81 6.37 7.92
CA PHE A 148 -22.29 5.05 8.22
C PHE A 148 -21.47 5.14 9.50
N THR A 149 -21.47 4.07 10.29
CA THR A 149 -20.73 4.03 11.56
C THR A 149 -19.54 3.11 11.41
N PHE A 150 -18.39 3.54 11.91
CA PHE A 150 -17.25 2.65 12.06
C PHE A 150 -17.49 1.80 13.29
N GLY A 151 -17.41 0.47 13.14
CA GLY A 151 -17.42 -0.42 14.29
C GLY A 151 -16.36 0.02 15.31
N GLU A 152 -16.66 -0.18 16.59
CA GLU A 152 -15.65 -0.03 17.65
C GLU A 152 -14.52 -1.06 17.48
N ASP A 153 -14.86 -2.20 16.88
CA ASP A 153 -13.95 -3.30 16.58
C ASP A 153 -13.04 -3.01 15.38
N GLU A 154 -11.86 -3.64 15.45
CA GLU A 154 -10.66 -3.47 14.64
C GLU A 154 -10.81 -3.87 13.16
N GLN A 155 -12.04 -4.09 12.68
CA GLN A 155 -12.32 -4.54 11.34
C GLN A 155 -11.94 -3.46 10.32
N PRO A 156 -11.10 -3.79 9.34
CA PRO A 156 -10.51 -2.81 8.46
C PRO A 156 -11.54 -2.33 7.45
N GLY A 157 -12.24 -1.23 7.76
CA GLY A 157 -12.89 -0.32 6.81
C GLY A 157 -14.40 -0.51 6.70
N VAL A 158 -15.04 0.44 6.02
CA VAL A 158 -16.47 0.37 5.68
C VAL A 158 -16.58 0.43 4.17
N SER A 159 -17.34 -0.49 3.59
CA SER A 159 -17.70 -0.46 2.18
C SER A 159 -19.16 -0.02 2.07
N VAL A 160 -19.41 1.04 1.33
CA VAL A 160 -20.76 1.53 1.07
C VAL A 160 -21.06 1.33 -0.40
N ARG A 161 -21.99 0.42 -0.69
CA ARG A 161 -22.58 0.28 -2.02
C ARG A 161 -23.74 1.26 -2.15
N LEU A 162 -23.74 2.02 -3.23
CA LEU A 162 -24.73 3.04 -3.54
C LEU A 162 -25.38 2.68 -4.87
N THR A 163 -26.70 2.62 -4.89
CA THR A 163 -27.50 2.39 -6.09
C THR A 163 -28.58 3.46 -6.21
N CYS A 164 -28.76 3.99 -7.41
CA CYS A 164 -29.82 4.93 -7.74
C CYS A 164 -30.17 4.74 -9.21
N MET A 165 -31.42 4.40 -9.51
CA MET A 165 -31.85 4.04 -10.87
C MET A 165 -30.96 2.92 -11.43
N ASP A 166 -30.32 3.14 -12.57
CA ASP A 166 -29.38 2.22 -13.22
C ASP A 166 -27.91 2.47 -12.84
N ALA A 167 -27.62 3.52 -12.07
CA ALA A 167 -26.28 3.83 -11.59
C ALA A 167 -25.95 3.06 -10.31
N ALA A 168 -24.80 2.39 -10.30
CA ALA A 168 -24.28 1.67 -9.13
C ALA A 168 -22.80 1.99 -8.90
N THR A 169 -22.44 2.25 -7.65
CA THR A 169 -21.03 2.40 -7.27
C THR A 169 -20.75 1.82 -5.90
N GLN A 170 -19.49 1.51 -5.64
CA GLN A 170 -19.02 1.04 -4.34
C GLN A 170 -17.89 1.93 -3.86
N MET A 171 -18.13 2.65 -2.77
CA MET A 171 -17.09 3.41 -2.08
C MET A 171 -16.49 2.56 -0.97
N GLN A 172 -15.17 2.50 -0.90
CA GLN A 172 -14.47 1.90 0.23
C GLN A 172 -13.83 3.02 1.02
N VAL A 173 -14.19 3.15 2.29
CA VAL A 173 -13.58 4.13 3.17
C VAL A 173 -12.11 3.78 3.35
N PRO A 174 -11.19 4.74 3.14
CA PRO A 174 -9.77 4.48 3.33
C PRO A 174 -9.49 4.11 4.78
N LEU A 175 -8.74 3.02 4.95
CA LEU A 175 -8.22 2.61 6.25
C LEU A 175 -7.25 3.69 6.75
N ARG A 176 -7.68 4.57 7.65
CA ARG A 176 -6.75 5.49 8.33
C ARG A 176 -6.03 4.88 9.52
N LYS A 177 -6.51 3.74 10.00
CA LYS A 177 -5.77 2.88 10.92
C LYS A 177 -5.57 1.54 10.25
N VAL A 178 -4.80 1.55 9.17
CA VAL A 178 -4.05 0.35 8.85
C VAL A 178 -3.07 0.17 10.00
N ARG A 179 -3.51 -0.56 11.04
CA ARG A 179 -2.59 -1.21 11.95
C ARG A 179 -1.54 -1.89 11.08
N GLY A 180 -0.29 -1.99 11.51
CA GLY A 180 0.76 -2.73 10.78
C GLY A 180 0.50 -4.24 10.68
N SER A 181 -0.78 -4.64 10.77
CA SER A 181 -1.31 -5.96 10.61
C SER A 181 -1.29 -6.37 9.15
N LEU A 182 -1.17 -7.66 8.95
CA LEU A 182 -1.20 -8.34 7.67
C LEU A 182 -2.36 -7.87 6.75
N HIS A 183 -3.49 -7.48 7.34
CA HIS A 183 -4.69 -7.06 6.62
C HIS A 183 -4.50 -5.76 5.82
N ALA A 184 -3.57 -4.89 6.24
CA ALA A 184 -3.09 -3.72 5.52
C ALA A 184 -2.87 -3.98 4.03
N PHE A 185 -1.97 -4.91 3.77
CA PHE A 185 -1.40 -5.14 2.47
C PHE A 185 -2.31 -6.02 1.62
N HIS A 186 -3.09 -6.91 2.23
CA HIS A 186 -4.18 -7.60 1.53
C HIS A 186 -5.24 -6.62 1.02
N TYR A 187 -5.61 -5.64 1.83
CA TYR A 187 -6.53 -4.57 1.41
C TYR A 187 -5.95 -3.72 0.28
N LEU A 188 -4.70 -3.25 0.42
CA LEU A 188 -4.02 -2.46 -0.60
C LEU A 188 -3.89 -3.20 -1.92
N ASN A 189 -3.58 -4.50 -1.87
CA ASN A 189 -3.55 -5.36 -3.05
C ASN A 189 -4.93 -5.43 -3.72
N SER A 190 -5.99 -5.71 -2.97
CA SER A 190 -7.34 -5.79 -3.52
C SER A 190 -7.76 -4.47 -4.17
N ARG A 191 -7.45 -3.34 -3.55
CA ARG A 191 -7.77 -2.02 -4.11
C ARG A 191 -6.99 -1.71 -5.38
N ALA A 192 -5.73 -2.11 -5.43
CA ALA A 192 -4.92 -1.96 -6.63
C ALA A 192 -5.42 -2.87 -7.77
N ASN A 193 -5.93 -4.07 -7.46
CA ASN A 193 -6.55 -4.96 -8.44
C ASN A 193 -7.90 -4.44 -8.97
N ASP A 194 -8.67 -3.78 -8.11
CA ASP A 194 -9.94 -3.14 -8.48
C ASP A 194 -9.74 -1.77 -9.16
N ALA A 195 -8.49 -1.32 -9.31
CA ALA A 195 -8.16 -0.12 -10.04
C ALA A 195 -8.47 -0.33 -11.52
N GLY A 196 -9.44 0.42 -12.06
CA GLY A 196 -9.65 0.53 -13.49
C GLY A 196 -8.48 1.26 -14.18
N GLU A 197 -8.76 1.86 -15.33
CA GLU A 197 -7.75 2.69 -16.00
C GLU A 197 -7.39 3.90 -15.13
N THR A 198 -6.10 4.11 -14.91
CA THR A 198 -5.56 5.25 -14.15
C THR A 198 -4.48 5.95 -14.96
N ALA A 199 -4.17 7.20 -14.61
CA ALA A 199 -3.08 7.94 -15.24
C ALA A 199 -1.69 7.33 -14.97
N GLN A 200 -1.55 6.49 -13.94
CA GLN A 200 -0.28 5.88 -13.54
C GLN A 200 -0.46 4.37 -13.25
N PRO A 201 -0.74 3.55 -14.29
CA PRO A 201 -1.01 2.13 -14.11
C PRO A 201 0.20 1.37 -13.53
N TRP A 202 1.43 1.85 -13.79
CA TRP A 202 2.65 1.29 -13.23
C TRP A 202 2.71 1.41 -11.69
N LEU A 203 2.17 2.50 -11.13
CA LEU A 203 2.21 2.76 -9.69
C LEU A 203 1.21 1.89 -8.96
N VAL A 204 0.00 1.76 -9.51
CA VAL A 204 -1.01 0.79 -9.06
C VAL A 204 -0.41 -0.62 -9.04
N ARG A 205 0.21 -1.05 -10.14
CA ARG A 205 0.82 -2.38 -10.24
C ARG A 205 1.96 -2.57 -9.24
N ARG A 206 2.76 -1.53 -8.97
CA ARG A 206 3.81 -1.59 -7.94
C ARG A 206 3.22 -1.77 -6.56
N ILE A 207 2.22 -0.96 -6.20
CA ILE A 207 1.52 -1.05 -4.90
C ILE A 207 0.94 -2.45 -4.74
N GLU A 208 0.29 -2.99 -5.77
CA GLU A 208 -0.25 -4.34 -5.79
C GLU A 208 0.83 -5.39 -5.46
N LEU A 209 1.92 -5.42 -6.23
CA LEU A 209 2.98 -6.42 -6.10
C LEU A 209 3.75 -6.31 -4.79
N ASN A 210 4.07 -5.09 -4.36
CA ASN A 210 4.76 -4.84 -3.10
C ASN A 210 3.86 -5.21 -1.92
N SER A 211 2.55 -4.97 -2.01
CA SER A 211 1.60 -5.39 -0.98
C SER A 211 1.52 -6.92 -0.86
N ILE A 212 1.52 -7.68 -1.98
CA ILE A 212 1.61 -9.15 -1.91
C ILE A 212 2.88 -9.58 -1.17
N ARG A 213 4.02 -9.00 -1.54
CA ARG A 213 5.32 -9.36 -0.93
C ARG A 213 5.33 -9.08 0.56
N LEU A 214 4.89 -7.90 0.98
CA LEU A 214 4.86 -7.52 2.39
C LEU A 214 3.85 -8.35 3.19
N ALA A 215 2.71 -8.69 2.59
CA ALA A 215 1.76 -9.61 3.20
C ALA A 215 2.39 -11.01 3.42
N THR A 216 3.08 -11.55 2.41
CA THR A 216 3.79 -12.84 2.55
C THR A 216 4.86 -12.77 3.64
N VAL A 217 5.64 -11.68 3.72
CA VAL A 217 6.63 -11.48 4.80
C VAL A 217 5.94 -11.54 6.16
N LEU A 218 4.83 -10.81 6.33
CA LEU A 218 4.05 -10.79 7.57
C LEU A 218 3.42 -12.15 7.92
N GLU A 219 2.98 -12.94 6.95
CA GLU A 219 2.47 -14.30 7.16
C GLU A 219 3.54 -15.26 7.69
N THR A 220 4.79 -15.09 7.27
CA THR A 220 5.90 -15.93 7.74
C THR A 220 6.34 -15.62 9.17
N LEU A 221 6.00 -14.42 9.65
CA LEU A 221 6.27 -13.99 11.00
C LEU A 221 5.20 -14.60 11.91
N ALA A 222 5.53 -15.76 12.51
CA ALA A 222 4.67 -16.38 13.52
C ALA A 222 4.26 -15.32 14.54
N PRO A 223 2.95 -15.03 14.71
CA PRO A 223 2.52 -14.03 15.67
C PRO A 223 2.98 -14.51 17.04
N PRO A 224 3.80 -13.75 17.78
CA PRO A 224 4.16 -14.17 19.12
C PRO A 224 2.86 -14.23 19.92
N LYS A 225 2.48 -15.43 20.37
CA LYS A 225 1.37 -15.60 21.30
C LYS A 225 1.75 -14.85 22.57
N ASP A 226 1.00 -13.82 22.93
CA ASP A 226 0.93 -13.45 24.34
C ASP A 226 -0.14 -14.28 25.05
N ASP A 227 -0.10 -14.24 26.38
CA ASP A 227 -1.06 -14.89 27.27
C ASP A 227 -2.48 -14.31 27.13
N HIS A 228 -2.67 -13.28 26.31
CA HIS A 228 -3.94 -12.59 26.06
C HIS A 228 -4.54 -12.91 24.68
N GLY A 229 -3.87 -13.72 23.86
CA GLY A 229 -4.38 -14.13 22.55
C GLY A 229 -4.45 -12.99 21.52
N CYS A 230 -3.74 -11.87 21.74
CA CYS A 230 -3.64 -10.80 20.75
C CYS A 230 -2.70 -11.20 19.62
N ASP A 231 -3.11 -10.98 18.38
CA ASP A 231 -2.22 -11.07 17.23
C ASP A 231 -1.20 -9.91 17.33
N ARG A 232 0.02 -10.18 17.79
CA ARG A 232 1.08 -9.17 17.97
C ARG A 232 1.58 -8.56 16.65
N ASN A 233 1.09 -9.02 15.49
CA ASN A 233 1.29 -8.30 14.24
C ASN A 233 0.30 -7.14 14.07
N ASP A 234 -0.68 -7.01 14.96
CA ASP A 234 -1.55 -5.85 15.04
C ASP A 234 -0.95 -4.77 15.96
N TYR A 235 -0.33 -3.76 15.35
CA TYR A 235 0.25 -2.64 16.07
C TYR A 235 -0.11 -1.29 15.45
N THR A 236 -0.34 -0.29 16.31
CA THR A 236 -0.50 1.11 15.92
C THR A 236 0.84 1.84 16.02
N ARG A 237 1.01 2.97 15.30
CA ARG A 237 2.19 3.83 15.46
C ARG A 237 2.45 4.23 16.93
N ARG A 238 1.39 4.35 17.74
CA ARG A 238 1.47 4.61 19.18
C ARG A 238 2.05 3.43 19.95
N HIS A 239 1.66 2.19 19.62
CA HIS A 239 2.26 0.96 20.20
C HIS A 239 3.76 0.89 19.94
N LEU A 240 4.21 1.30 18.76
CA LEU A 240 5.63 1.26 18.40
C LEU A 240 6.49 2.29 19.15
N ASN A 241 5.87 3.37 19.64
CA ASN A 241 6.55 4.43 20.37
C ASN A 241 6.54 4.20 21.89
N GLY A 242 5.97 3.09 22.38
CA GLY A 242 5.84 2.80 23.82
C GLY A 242 5.00 3.82 24.59
N SER A 243 4.21 4.63 23.89
CA SER A 243 3.39 5.68 24.50
C SER A 243 2.07 5.10 24.99
N ALA A 244 1.63 5.50 26.19
CA ALA A 244 0.32 5.18 26.73
C ALA A 244 -0.79 5.65 25.76
N GLU A 245 -1.86 4.86 25.60
CA GLU A 245 -2.95 5.20 24.68
C GLU A 245 -3.92 6.23 25.31
N LYS A 246 -4.06 6.18 26.63
CA LYS A 246 -4.78 7.14 27.49
C LYS A 246 -3.99 7.44 28.77
N ASP A 247 -4.27 8.58 29.40
CA ASP A 247 -3.74 8.91 30.74
C ASP A 247 -4.14 7.81 31.74
N GLY A 248 -3.14 7.17 32.35
CA GLY A 248 -3.33 6.05 33.27
C GLY A 248 -3.12 4.65 32.67
N ASP A 249 -2.96 4.53 31.34
CA ASP A 249 -2.53 3.24 30.75
C ASP A 249 -1.10 2.92 31.17
N GLN A 250 -0.84 1.64 31.49
CA GLN A 250 0.52 1.19 31.72
C GLN A 250 1.38 1.42 30.48
N VAL A 251 2.59 1.93 30.67
CA VAL A 251 3.60 2.04 29.61
C VAL A 251 3.77 0.66 29.01
N ARG A 252 3.29 0.47 27.78
CA ARG A 252 3.42 -0.81 27.09
C ARG A 252 4.88 -1.01 26.74
N GLU A 253 5.40 -2.19 27.06
CA GLU A 253 6.75 -2.56 26.67
C GLU A 253 6.91 -2.46 25.15
N LYS A 254 8.05 -1.91 24.71
CA LYS A 254 8.39 -1.84 23.30
C LYS A 254 8.30 -3.25 22.70
N PRO A 255 7.58 -3.45 21.58
CA PRO A 255 7.47 -4.77 21.00
C PRO A 255 8.86 -5.32 20.63
N PRO A 256 9.07 -6.65 20.72
CA PRO A 256 10.32 -7.25 20.32
C PRO A 256 10.61 -6.96 18.85
N GLU A 257 11.90 -6.94 18.52
CA GLU A 257 12.38 -6.71 17.15
C GLU A 257 11.68 -7.69 16.19
N LEU A 258 11.24 -7.17 15.04
CA LEU A 258 10.58 -7.98 14.04
C LEU A 258 11.58 -9.01 13.48
N PRO A 259 11.33 -10.33 13.58
CA PRO A 259 12.31 -11.35 13.21
C PRO A 259 12.37 -11.59 11.69
N LEU A 260 12.58 -10.50 10.93
CA LEU A 260 12.73 -10.52 9.48
C LEU A 260 14.03 -11.21 9.07
N SER A 261 13.94 -12.08 8.05
CA SER A 261 15.13 -12.62 7.39
C SER A 261 15.94 -11.49 6.71
N THR A 262 17.21 -11.74 6.38
CA THR A 262 18.03 -10.77 5.66
C THR A 262 17.39 -10.35 4.34
N THR A 263 16.84 -11.32 3.59
CA THR A 263 16.15 -11.07 2.32
C THR A 263 14.91 -10.19 2.51
N ASP A 264 14.13 -10.42 3.57
CA ASP A 264 12.93 -9.62 3.84
C ASP A 264 13.29 -8.20 4.28
N ARG A 265 14.38 -8.03 5.05
CA ARG A 265 14.88 -6.70 5.43
C ARG A 265 15.35 -5.90 4.23
N VAL A 266 16.06 -6.53 3.29
CA VAL A 266 16.47 -5.89 2.04
C VAL A 266 15.25 -5.53 1.20
N THR A 267 14.27 -6.44 1.11
CA THR A 267 13.02 -6.20 0.38
C THR A 267 12.24 -5.03 0.96
N LEU A 268 12.03 -5.02 2.29
CA LEU A 268 11.35 -3.95 2.99
C LEU A 268 12.07 -2.62 2.79
N ARG A 269 13.41 -2.60 2.92
CA ARG A 269 14.21 -1.41 2.69
C ARG A 269 14.07 -0.87 1.27
N LYS A 270 14.18 -1.73 0.26
CA LYS A 270 13.96 -1.34 -1.13
C LYS A 270 12.57 -0.73 -1.34
N ILE A 271 11.54 -1.34 -0.76
CA ILE A 271 10.17 -0.83 -0.86
C ILE A 271 10.05 0.54 -0.17
N TRP A 272 10.63 0.70 1.02
CA TRP A 272 10.62 1.95 1.76
C TRP A 272 11.38 3.07 1.05
N GLU A 273 12.58 2.78 0.51
CA GLU A 273 13.40 3.76 -0.20
C GLU A 273 12.75 4.20 -1.52
N LEU A 274 12.05 3.28 -2.21
CA LEU A 274 11.34 3.59 -3.45
C LEU A 274 10.00 4.30 -3.23
N GLY A 275 9.26 3.92 -2.20
CA GLY A 275 7.93 4.45 -1.90
C GLY A 275 6.99 4.45 -3.11
N CYS A 276 6.20 5.51 -3.24
CA CYS A 276 5.34 5.81 -4.39
C CYS A 276 6.05 6.60 -5.51
N GLU A 277 7.36 6.78 -5.43
CA GLU A 277 8.11 7.68 -6.32
C GLU A 277 8.29 7.12 -7.74
N GLU A 278 8.51 8.01 -8.70
CA GLU A 278 8.68 7.60 -10.09
C GLU A 278 10.13 7.23 -10.39
N ILE A 279 10.35 6.06 -10.99
CA ILE A 279 11.67 5.63 -11.45
C ILE A 279 11.83 6.13 -12.88
N LEU A 280 12.67 7.16 -13.08
CA LEU A 280 12.92 7.73 -14.40
C LEU A 280 13.81 6.83 -15.26
N MET A 281 14.83 6.24 -14.63
CA MET A 281 15.81 5.36 -15.26
C MET A 281 16.19 4.23 -14.31
N GLN A 282 16.39 3.03 -14.86
CA GLN A 282 16.84 1.86 -14.11
C GLN A 282 17.86 1.09 -14.93
N THR A 283 19.03 0.80 -14.35
CA THR A 283 20.00 -0.14 -14.90
C THR A 283 20.09 -1.36 -13.99
N VAL A 284 19.92 -2.54 -14.57
CA VAL A 284 20.20 -3.83 -13.92
C VAL A 284 21.43 -4.44 -14.58
N VAL A 285 22.44 -4.75 -13.77
CA VAL A 285 23.64 -5.48 -14.18
C VAL A 285 23.57 -6.88 -13.56
N GLN A 286 23.61 -7.90 -14.41
CA GLN A 286 23.59 -9.30 -13.99
C GLN A 286 25.01 -9.88 -14.02
N LEU A 287 25.24 -10.98 -13.27
CA LEU A 287 26.56 -11.62 -13.21
C LEU A 287 27.07 -12.20 -14.53
N ASP A 288 26.18 -12.55 -15.44
CA ASP A 288 26.51 -13.01 -16.79
C ASP A 288 27.04 -11.87 -17.69
N GLY A 289 27.00 -10.63 -17.21
CA GLY A 289 27.44 -9.45 -17.93
C GLY A 289 26.32 -8.73 -18.65
N ASP A 290 25.07 -9.21 -18.58
CA ASP A 290 23.95 -8.53 -19.19
C ASP A 290 23.65 -7.21 -18.45
N VAL A 291 23.62 -6.12 -19.22
CA VAL A 291 23.30 -4.78 -18.75
C VAL A 291 22.03 -4.32 -19.43
N VAL A 292 20.94 -4.23 -18.66
CA VAL A 292 19.65 -3.76 -19.16
C VAL A 292 19.33 -2.40 -18.56
N THR A 293 19.21 -1.38 -19.41
CA THR A 293 18.77 -0.04 -19.01
C THR A 293 17.35 0.22 -19.52
N ARG A 294 16.47 0.65 -18.63
CA ARG A 294 15.08 1.04 -18.92
C ARG A 294 14.93 2.52 -18.61
N LEU A 295 14.17 3.23 -19.44
CA LEU A 295 13.85 4.64 -19.25
C LEU A 295 12.34 4.83 -19.40
N THR A 296 11.80 5.78 -18.65
CA THR A 296 10.47 6.34 -18.90
C THR A 296 10.51 7.28 -20.09
N ASP A 297 9.35 7.61 -20.67
CA ASP A 297 9.25 8.59 -21.76
C ASP A 297 9.85 9.94 -21.37
N ASP A 298 9.60 10.40 -20.14
CA ASP A 298 10.22 11.60 -19.57
C ASP A 298 11.74 11.45 -19.44
N GLY A 299 12.21 10.29 -19.00
CA GLY A 299 13.63 9.96 -18.91
C GLY A 299 14.32 9.84 -20.28
N ALA A 300 13.59 9.62 -21.38
CA ALA A 300 14.16 9.46 -22.72
C ALA A 300 14.35 10.78 -23.48
N LYS A 301 13.79 11.89 -22.98
CA LYS A 301 13.89 13.23 -23.61
C LYS A 301 15.33 13.74 -23.64
N GLU A 302 15.72 14.43 -24.70
CA GLU A 302 17.07 15.02 -24.85
C GLU A 302 17.39 16.04 -23.73
N GLU A 303 16.36 16.77 -23.27
CA GLU A 303 16.44 17.71 -22.16
C GLU A 303 16.87 17.03 -20.84
N ALA A 304 16.67 15.71 -20.72
CA ALA A 304 17.12 14.91 -19.58
C ALA A 304 18.62 14.53 -19.64
N SER A 305 19.42 15.12 -20.54
CA SER A 305 20.86 14.79 -20.69
C SER A 305 21.67 14.92 -19.39
N VAL A 306 21.29 15.84 -18.50
CA VAL A 306 21.90 15.96 -17.16
C VAL A 306 21.60 14.71 -16.32
N LEU A 307 20.35 14.25 -16.32
CA LEU A 307 19.94 13.04 -15.62
C LEU A 307 20.63 11.81 -16.20
N HIS A 308 20.82 11.73 -17.52
CA HIS A 308 21.57 10.64 -18.14
C HIS A 308 23.01 10.61 -17.66
N ARG A 309 23.70 11.76 -17.64
CA ARG A 309 25.07 11.83 -17.12
C ARG A 309 25.16 11.42 -15.66
N LEU A 310 24.24 11.89 -14.83
CA LEU A 310 24.17 11.53 -13.41
C LEU A 310 23.91 10.02 -13.24
N HIS A 311 22.99 9.46 -14.02
CA HIS A 311 22.69 8.03 -13.98
C HIS A 311 23.88 7.19 -14.43
N SER A 312 24.51 7.51 -15.58
CA SER A 312 25.68 6.81 -16.09
C SER A 312 26.85 6.86 -15.11
N GLU A 313 27.09 8.01 -14.47
CA GLU A 313 28.11 8.14 -13.43
C GLU A 313 27.76 7.29 -12.20
N GLY A 314 26.50 7.29 -11.77
CA GLY A 314 26.01 6.41 -10.70
C GLY A 314 26.22 4.92 -11.00
N VAL A 315 25.89 4.48 -12.23
CA VAL A 315 26.13 3.11 -12.70
C VAL A 315 27.63 2.78 -12.68
N ARG A 316 28.49 3.70 -13.14
CA ARG A 316 29.95 3.51 -13.13
C ARG A 316 30.48 3.33 -11.71
N VAL A 317 30.10 4.22 -10.79
CA VAL A 317 30.52 4.17 -9.38
C VAL A 317 30.02 2.90 -8.71
N ALA A 318 28.77 2.52 -8.93
CA ALA A 318 28.17 1.30 -8.36
C ALA A 318 28.87 0.04 -8.89
N THR A 319 29.15 -0.03 -10.20
CA THR A 319 29.85 -1.17 -10.82
C THR A 319 31.29 -1.29 -10.32
N GLN A 320 31.99 -0.17 -10.17
CA GLN A 320 33.35 -0.16 -9.60
C GLN A 320 33.34 -0.63 -8.14
N SER A 321 32.42 -0.12 -7.34
CA SER A 321 32.27 -0.52 -5.92
C SER A 321 31.93 -2.00 -5.79
N TRP A 322 31.03 -2.51 -6.63
CA TRP A 322 30.66 -3.92 -6.68
C TRP A 322 31.85 -4.80 -7.09
N ARG A 323 32.64 -4.39 -8.08
CA ARG A 323 33.89 -5.08 -8.44
C ARG A 323 34.86 -5.16 -7.26
N HIS A 324 35.06 -4.06 -6.53
CA HIS A 324 35.92 -4.05 -5.35
C HIS A 324 35.42 -5.02 -4.26
N LEU A 325 34.11 -5.15 -4.05
CA LEU A 325 33.53 -6.13 -3.12
C LEU A 325 33.78 -7.56 -3.57
N VAL A 326 33.57 -7.86 -4.85
CA VAL A 326 33.84 -9.19 -5.43
C VAL A 326 35.33 -9.55 -5.34
N ASP A 327 36.22 -8.62 -5.69
CA ASP A 327 37.67 -8.81 -5.62
C ASP A 327 38.13 -9.06 -4.17
N SER A 328 37.59 -8.30 -3.22
CA SER A 328 37.89 -8.47 -1.78
C SER A 328 37.42 -9.83 -1.27
N LEU A 329 36.22 -10.26 -1.65
CA LEU A 329 35.69 -11.58 -1.28
C LEU A 329 36.52 -12.71 -1.91
N GLY A 330 36.90 -12.58 -3.18
CA GLY A 330 37.76 -13.55 -3.86
C GLY A 330 39.15 -13.63 -3.25
N SER A 331 39.73 -12.51 -2.82
CA SER A 331 41.01 -12.48 -2.11
C SER A 331 40.90 -13.17 -0.74
N PHE A 332 39.83 -12.91 0.01
CA PHE A 332 39.58 -13.56 1.29
C PHE A 332 39.42 -15.08 1.14
N ALA A 333 38.66 -15.54 0.13
CA ALA A 333 38.50 -16.96 -0.14
C ALA A 333 39.83 -17.66 -0.50
N ARG A 334 40.66 -17.03 -1.34
CA ARG A 334 42.02 -17.54 -1.68
C ARG A 334 42.99 -17.57 -0.49
N SER A 335 42.72 -16.79 0.56
CA SER A 335 43.55 -16.81 1.78
C SER A 335 43.16 -17.92 2.76
N LEU A 336 41.95 -18.47 2.62
CA LEU A 336 41.40 -19.51 3.51
C LEU A 336 41.57 -20.93 2.98
N PHE A 337 41.70 -21.09 1.66
CA PHE A 337 41.84 -22.37 0.96
C PHE A 337 43.12 -22.38 0.12
#